data_AF-A0A2A2W5G2-F1
#
_entry.id   AF-A0A2A2W5G2-F1
#
_cell.length_a   1.000
_cell.length_b   1.000
_cell.length_c   1.000
_cell.angle_alpha   90.00
_cell.angle_beta   90.00
_cell.angle_gamma   90.00
#
_symmetry.space_group_name_H-M   'P 1'
#
loop_
_entity.id
_entity.type
_entity.pdbx_description
1 polymer ?
#
loop_
_entity_poly.entity_id
_entity_poly.type
_entity_poly.pdbx_seq_one_letter_code
_entity_poly.pdbx_strand_id
1 'polypeptide(L)'
;MIPSKQPRSARRAVALLMVFSAGLISVADGQDRREGPPHAALINDLAASHPASAYIDASTLLVAEIDWEKLDVDAFFASVQKLTGDRPSDVAIVKDLIGKLKAGKAGRIYVLAGQQTLTDRAPLIVIPTPDAATLFTAMKGMFGDNVRIAPSGSALLFGTPDQLKRVESLNPVSRNDLLSPLQDANRLDHSVVIALPDASRDLLTKLWPAKEPDRFPVKVSPSRAAADIHRLVITVQTPPQPMVRLLLDTVNAEAADRVAETLAAIKQQFDPMLANVTLNRAPKRVIVEIDRKTIELAETIASEMRRSAARAKRVATMKQLGIAFYNYHDREKHLPPRCFVAADGKPLHSWLVAVLPDMDNLAFYRSIRLDLPWNADENARMRNTLPAGFGSPQLPVGHTVIRAPVFPGSLWHGDGPPKRLDDITDPAANTILLIEAPDDASIHWADPTPWVISEDDPIQDVFGDRDDARVLLADGSVLLLKRAEMDNQKLKAMLTIAAGD
;
A
#
# COMPACT_ATOMS: atom_id res chain seq x y z
N MET A 1 -5.51 -32.84 -18.03
CA MET A 1 -5.90 -31.81 -17.03
C MET A 1 -5.20 -30.51 -17.42
N ILE A 2 -5.88 -29.36 -17.33
CA ILE A 2 -5.34 -28.06 -17.78
C ILE A 2 -5.16 -27.15 -16.54
N PRO A 3 -3.96 -26.60 -16.27
CA PRO A 3 -3.79 -25.63 -15.20
C PRO A 3 -4.37 -24.27 -15.63
N SER A 4 -5.34 -23.75 -14.90
CA SER A 4 -5.98 -22.46 -15.19
C SER A 4 -5.04 -21.30 -14.87
N LYS A 5 -4.79 -20.43 -15.87
CA LYS A 5 -4.09 -19.16 -15.69
C LYS A 5 -4.99 -18.17 -14.94
N GLN A 6 -4.86 -18.08 -13.61
CA GLN A 6 -5.63 -17.13 -12.80
C GLN A 6 -5.26 -15.67 -13.13
N PRO A 7 -6.25 -14.78 -13.38
CA PRO A 7 -5.99 -13.37 -13.65
C PRO A 7 -5.61 -12.61 -12.36
N ARG A 8 -4.41 -12.02 -12.33
CA ARG A 8 -3.88 -11.25 -11.18
C ARG A 8 -4.72 -10.02 -10.80
N SER A 9 -5.58 -9.51 -11.69
CA SER A 9 -6.47 -8.36 -11.47
C SER A 9 -7.49 -8.56 -10.34
N ALA A 10 -7.99 -9.79 -10.16
CA ALA A 10 -9.07 -10.09 -9.21
C ALA A 10 -8.77 -9.66 -7.77
N ARG A 11 -7.51 -9.82 -7.32
CA ARG A 11 -7.08 -9.38 -5.98
C ARG A 11 -6.95 -7.87 -5.87
N ARG A 12 -6.74 -7.14 -6.97
CA ARG A 12 -6.57 -5.68 -6.98
C ARG A 12 -7.90 -4.94 -6.83
N ALA A 13 -8.97 -5.41 -7.49
CA ALA A 13 -10.30 -4.81 -7.34
C ALA A 13 -10.80 -4.87 -5.88
N VAL A 14 -10.58 -5.99 -5.18
CA VAL A 14 -10.91 -6.12 -3.74
C VAL A 14 -9.97 -5.30 -2.88
N ALA A 15 -8.66 -5.31 -3.16
CA ALA A 15 -7.70 -4.48 -2.44
C ALA A 15 -8.05 -2.98 -2.56
N LEU A 16 -8.53 -2.53 -3.71
CA LEU A 16 -9.00 -1.16 -3.91
C LEU A 16 -10.23 -0.83 -3.04
N LEU A 17 -11.21 -1.74 -2.95
CA LEU A 17 -12.32 -1.63 -2.00
C LEU A 17 -11.88 -1.67 -0.53
N MET A 18 -10.69 -2.19 -0.23
CA MET A 18 -10.03 -2.05 1.08
C MET A 18 -9.10 -0.83 1.20
N VAL A 19 -8.72 -0.15 0.12
CA VAL A 19 -8.03 1.15 0.19
C VAL A 19 -8.97 2.23 0.76
N PHE A 20 -10.28 2.11 0.47
CA PHE A 20 -11.33 2.91 1.13
C PHE A 20 -11.35 2.79 2.67
N SER A 21 -10.85 1.68 3.25
CA SER A 21 -10.76 1.50 4.71
C SER A 21 -9.34 1.60 5.28
N ALA A 22 -8.29 1.42 4.47
CA ALA A 22 -6.89 1.50 4.90
C ALA A 22 -6.29 2.92 4.84
N GLY A 23 -6.89 3.86 4.09
CA GLY A 23 -6.33 5.21 3.87
C GLY A 23 -6.57 6.24 4.98
N LEU A 24 -7.51 6.00 5.91
CA LEU A 24 -8.08 7.03 6.78
C LEU A 24 -7.64 6.91 8.25
N ILE A 25 -6.34 7.09 8.53
CA ILE A 25 -5.81 7.27 9.89
C ILE A 25 -4.84 8.47 9.93
N SER A 26 -5.38 9.70 9.88
CA SER A 26 -4.66 10.94 10.24
C SER A 26 -5.58 12.16 10.47
N VAL A 27 -6.13 12.25 11.69
CA VAL A 27 -6.42 13.48 12.49
C VAL A 27 -7.05 14.76 11.86
N ALA A 28 -8.33 15.04 12.23
CA ALA A 28 -8.97 16.30 12.73
C ALA A 28 -8.82 17.69 12.02
N ASP A 29 -9.71 18.72 12.20
CA ASP A 29 -10.89 18.88 13.09
C ASP A 29 -12.09 19.83 12.68
N GLY A 30 -12.07 20.78 11.70
CA GLY A 30 -13.29 21.63 11.37
C GLY A 30 -13.06 22.96 10.62
N GLN A 31 -14.01 23.77 10.10
CA GLN A 31 -15.46 24.05 10.35
C GLN A 31 -16.17 24.54 9.01
N ASP A 32 -17.42 25.05 8.84
CA ASP A 32 -18.62 25.40 9.64
C ASP A 32 -19.91 25.53 8.77
N ARG A 33 -21.12 25.25 9.33
CA ARG A 33 -22.32 26.15 9.41
C ARG A 33 -23.69 25.46 9.55
N ARG A 34 -24.38 25.77 10.67
CA ARG A 34 -25.86 25.90 10.91
C ARG A 34 -26.82 24.71 10.66
N GLU A 35 -27.78 24.56 11.58
CA GLU A 35 -28.82 23.51 11.62
C GLU A 35 -30.24 24.01 11.27
N GLY A 36 -31.20 23.08 11.09
CA GLY A 36 -32.65 23.33 11.03
C GLY A 36 -33.48 22.10 11.44
N PRO A 37 -34.66 22.26 12.09
CA PRO A 37 -35.45 21.16 12.66
C PRO A 37 -36.40 20.45 11.65
N PRO A 38 -36.94 19.25 11.98
CA PRO A 38 -37.40 18.28 10.97
C PRO A 38 -38.93 18.10 10.84
N HIS A 39 -39.34 17.45 9.75
CA HIS A 39 -40.56 16.64 9.70
C HIS A 39 -40.20 15.17 9.93
N ALA A 40 -40.86 14.51 10.90
CA ALA A 40 -40.45 13.19 11.38
C ALA A 40 -41.23 12.03 10.72
N ALA A 41 -40.51 11.18 9.98
CA ALA A 41 -40.79 9.74 10.00
C ALA A 41 -40.05 9.11 11.18
N LEU A 42 -40.53 7.99 11.73
CA LEU A 42 -39.88 7.33 12.86
C LEU A 42 -38.57 6.67 12.38
N ILE A 43 -37.48 6.91 13.12
CA ILE A 43 -36.12 6.43 12.78
C ILE A 43 -36.07 4.91 12.61
N ASN A 44 -36.91 4.17 13.33
CA ASN A 44 -36.99 2.71 13.23
C ASN A 44 -37.54 2.23 11.87
N ASP A 45 -38.54 2.91 11.32
CA ASP A 45 -39.17 2.53 10.05
C ASP A 45 -38.24 2.81 8.87
N LEU A 46 -37.51 3.93 8.96
CA LEU A 46 -36.46 4.29 8.02
C LEU A 46 -35.30 3.29 8.06
N ALA A 47 -34.81 2.91 9.25
CA ALA A 47 -33.69 1.97 9.36
C ALA A 47 -34.06 0.55 8.89
N ALA A 48 -35.29 0.08 9.14
CA ALA A 48 -35.78 -1.20 8.64
C ALA A 48 -35.85 -1.26 7.10
N SER A 49 -36.24 -0.15 6.45
CA SER A 49 -36.36 -0.03 4.99
C SER A 49 -35.05 0.29 4.25
N HIS A 50 -33.94 0.46 4.97
CA HIS A 50 -32.63 0.73 4.37
C HIS A 50 -32.10 -0.48 3.56
N PRO A 51 -31.55 -0.32 2.34
CA PRO A 51 -31.20 -1.45 1.46
C PRO A 51 -30.20 -2.48 2.01
N ALA A 52 -29.38 -2.09 3.00
CA ALA A 52 -28.45 -3.01 3.67
C ALA A 52 -29.07 -3.79 4.85
N SER A 53 -30.30 -3.47 5.29
CA SER A 53 -30.90 -4.05 6.51
C SER A 53 -31.04 -5.58 6.45
N ALA A 54 -31.35 -6.13 5.28
CA ALA A 54 -31.45 -7.57 5.01
C ALA A 54 -30.11 -8.34 5.11
N TYR A 55 -28.98 -7.64 5.25
CA TYR A 55 -27.63 -8.22 5.19
C TYR A 55 -26.80 -7.98 6.47
N ILE A 56 -27.42 -7.44 7.52
CA ILE A 56 -26.76 -7.04 8.77
C ILE A 56 -27.19 -7.97 9.91
N ASP A 57 -26.23 -8.32 10.77
CA ASP A 57 -26.41 -9.18 11.92
C ASP A 57 -25.87 -8.54 13.22
N ALA A 58 -25.94 -9.29 14.32
CA ALA A 58 -25.36 -8.88 15.61
C ALA A 58 -23.82 -8.87 15.64
N SER A 59 -23.14 -9.47 14.65
CA SER A 59 -21.67 -9.54 14.56
C SER A 59 -21.06 -8.42 13.70
N THR A 60 -21.90 -7.71 12.94
CA THR A 60 -21.56 -6.57 12.09
C THR A 60 -21.07 -5.41 12.95
N LEU A 61 -19.94 -4.80 12.60
CA LEU A 61 -19.31 -3.71 13.36
C LEU A 61 -19.21 -2.41 12.55
N LEU A 62 -19.24 -2.52 11.21
CA LEU A 62 -19.02 -1.43 10.27
C LEU A 62 -19.96 -1.55 9.07
N VAL A 63 -20.53 -0.41 8.66
CA VAL A 63 -21.21 -0.22 7.38
C VAL A 63 -20.63 1.00 6.69
N ALA A 64 -19.98 0.80 5.54
CA ALA A 64 -19.66 1.90 4.64
C ALA A 64 -20.72 2.02 3.54
N GLU A 65 -20.96 3.24 3.07
CA GLU A 65 -21.76 3.60 1.89
C GLU A 65 -20.87 4.43 0.96
N ILE A 66 -20.80 4.01 -0.31
CA ILE A 66 -20.07 4.67 -1.38
C ILE A 66 -21.08 5.06 -2.47
N ASP A 67 -21.45 6.35 -2.49
CA ASP A 67 -22.18 7.00 -3.57
C ASP A 67 -21.22 7.25 -4.76
N TRP A 68 -21.07 6.24 -5.62
CA TRP A 68 -20.12 6.31 -6.74
C TRP A 68 -20.56 7.29 -7.83
N GLU A 69 -21.83 7.72 -7.87
CA GLU A 69 -22.33 8.70 -8.86
C GLU A 69 -21.69 10.08 -8.68
N LYS A 70 -21.17 10.35 -7.48
CA LYS A 70 -20.46 11.59 -7.11
C LYS A 70 -18.93 11.50 -7.15
N LEU A 71 -18.38 10.32 -7.43
CA LEU A 71 -16.92 10.09 -7.40
C LEU A 71 -16.25 10.56 -8.69
N ASP A 72 -15.50 11.66 -8.64
CA ASP A 72 -14.51 11.97 -9.68
C ASP A 72 -13.36 10.95 -9.59
N VAL A 73 -13.45 9.94 -10.45
CA VAL A 73 -12.52 8.80 -10.48
C VAL A 73 -11.08 9.26 -10.77
N ASP A 74 -10.89 10.23 -11.67
CA ASP A 74 -9.53 10.67 -12.06
C ASP A 74 -8.90 11.55 -10.96
N ALA A 75 -9.66 12.50 -10.41
CA ALA A 75 -9.19 13.35 -9.33
C ALA A 75 -8.94 12.56 -8.03
N PHE A 76 -9.81 11.60 -7.71
CA PHE A 76 -9.59 10.66 -6.60
C PHE A 76 -8.31 9.85 -6.80
N PHE A 77 -8.11 9.25 -7.97
CA PHE A 77 -6.90 8.45 -8.22
C PHE A 77 -5.62 9.28 -8.29
N ALA A 78 -5.68 10.55 -8.72
CA ALA A 78 -4.55 11.47 -8.63
C ALA A 78 -4.14 11.75 -7.16
N SER A 79 -5.10 11.94 -6.24
CA SER A 79 -4.83 12.05 -4.81
C SER A 79 -4.30 10.73 -4.21
N VAL A 80 -4.90 9.59 -4.56
CA VAL A 80 -4.39 8.27 -4.13
C VAL A 80 -2.95 8.06 -4.61
N GLN A 81 -2.60 8.47 -5.84
CA GLN A 81 -1.23 8.38 -6.36
C GLN A 81 -0.24 9.27 -5.59
N LYS A 82 -0.61 10.50 -5.22
CA LYS A 82 0.22 11.37 -4.35
C LYS A 82 0.46 10.72 -2.98
N LEU A 83 -0.58 10.09 -2.43
CA LEU A 83 -0.52 9.41 -1.14
C LEU A 83 0.33 8.13 -1.19
N THR A 84 0.09 7.22 -2.13
CA THR A 84 0.78 5.92 -2.14
C THR A 84 2.17 5.98 -2.77
N GLY A 85 2.38 6.88 -3.74
CA GLY A 85 3.57 6.92 -4.60
C GLY A 85 3.51 5.93 -5.78
N ASP A 86 2.52 5.05 -5.80
CA ASP A 86 2.32 4.04 -6.85
C ASP A 86 1.35 4.57 -7.92
N ARG A 87 1.64 4.33 -9.20
CA ARG A 87 0.66 4.56 -10.27
C ARG A 87 -0.53 3.60 -10.06
N PRO A 88 -1.77 4.06 -9.87
CA PRO A 88 -2.91 3.18 -9.68
C PRO A 88 -3.18 2.39 -10.97
N SER A 89 -2.86 1.09 -10.96
CA SER A 89 -2.81 0.27 -12.18
C SER A 89 -4.17 -0.05 -12.81
N ASP A 90 -5.26 0.36 -12.18
CA ASP A 90 -6.60 -0.22 -12.42
C ASP A 90 -7.69 0.86 -12.65
N VAL A 91 -7.33 2.14 -12.87
CA VAL A 91 -8.30 3.25 -13.09
C VAL A 91 -9.32 2.93 -14.19
N ALA A 92 -8.88 2.33 -15.29
CA ALA A 92 -9.75 1.90 -16.38
C ALA A 92 -10.75 0.81 -15.96
N ILE A 93 -10.34 -0.11 -15.07
CA ILE A 93 -11.21 -1.18 -14.54
C ILE A 93 -12.29 -0.57 -13.62
N VAL A 94 -11.95 0.47 -12.86
CA VAL A 94 -12.91 1.19 -12.01
C VAL A 94 -13.91 1.98 -12.84
N LYS A 95 -13.46 2.62 -13.93
CA LYS A 95 -14.36 3.29 -14.89
C LYS A 95 -15.32 2.31 -15.60
N ASP A 96 -14.83 1.14 -16.01
CA ASP A 96 -15.66 0.06 -16.55
C ASP A 96 -16.68 -0.48 -15.51
N LEU A 97 -16.24 -0.69 -14.27
CA LEU A 97 -17.11 -1.08 -13.15
C LEU A 97 -18.22 -0.04 -12.92
N ILE A 98 -17.88 1.25 -12.85
CA ILE A 98 -18.82 2.37 -12.70
C ILE A 98 -19.80 2.44 -13.88
N GLY A 99 -19.33 2.25 -15.12
CA GLY A 99 -20.19 2.15 -16.29
C GLY A 99 -21.22 1.02 -16.19
N LYS A 100 -20.83 -0.13 -15.63
CA LYS A 100 -21.71 -1.28 -15.41
C LYS A 100 -22.70 -1.08 -14.25
N LEU A 101 -22.27 -0.45 -13.15
CA LEU A 101 -23.17 -0.04 -12.06
C LEU A 101 -24.27 0.91 -12.56
N LYS A 102 -23.88 1.88 -13.40
CA LYS A 102 -24.82 2.80 -14.07
C LYS A 102 -25.80 2.07 -14.99
N ALA A 103 -25.32 1.13 -15.81
CA ALA A 103 -26.16 0.32 -16.69
C ALA A 103 -27.19 -0.53 -15.90
N GLY A 104 -26.78 -1.12 -14.78
CA GLY A 104 -27.66 -1.86 -13.87
C GLY A 104 -28.43 -1.00 -12.86
N LYS A 105 -28.50 0.33 -13.03
CA LYS A 105 -29.27 1.26 -12.18
C LYS A 105 -28.95 1.15 -10.67
N ALA A 106 -27.70 0.85 -10.34
CA ALA A 106 -27.26 0.55 -8.98
C ALA A 106 -26.64 1.78 -8.29
N GLY A 107 -27.46 2.71 -7.78
CA GLY A 107 -26.98 4.04 -7.36
C GLY A 107 -25.95 4.08 -6.22
N ARG A 108 -25.86 3.06 -5.36
CA ARG A 108 -24.92 3.03 -4.21
C ARG A 108 -24.33 1.65 -3.96
N ILE A 109 -23.12 1.63 -3.42
CA ILE A 109 -22.45 0.41 -2.92
C ILE A 109 -22.37 0.49 -1.40
N TYR A 110 -22.68 -0.61 -0.71
CA TYR A 110 -22.49 -0.73 0.73
C TYR A 110 -21.44 -1.80 1.04
N VAL A 111 -20.55 -1.53 1.98
CA VAL A 111 -19.50 -2.47 2.42
C VAL A 111 -19.74 -2.81 3.89
N LEU A 112 -20.02 -4.07 4.16
CA LEU A 112 -20.35 -4.61 5.48
C LEU A 112 -19.15 -5.38 6.03
N ALA A 113 -18.73 -5.01 7.23
CA ALA A 113 -17.69 -5.73 7.96
C ALA A 113 -18.10 -6.03 9.40
N GLY A 114 -17.74 -7.22 9.86
CA GLY A 114 -18.05 -7.72 11.21
C GLY A 114 -16.92 -8.59 11.74
N GLN A 115 -17.16 -9.27 12.86
CA GLN A 115 -16.14 -10.14 13.49
C GLN A 115 -15.59 -11.22 12.51
N GLN A 116 -16.45 -11.78 11.65
CA GLN A 116 -16.06 -12.81 10.67
C GLN A 116 -15.18 -12.28 9.52
N THR A 117 -15.21 -10.97 9.23
CA THR A 117 -14.41 -10.35 8.17
C THR A 117 -12.90 -10.52 8.40
N LEU A 118 -12.47 -10.65 9.67
CA LEU A 118 -11.08 -10.95 10.03
C LEU A 118 -10.66 -12.38 9.58
N THR A 119 -11.59 -13.33 9.68
CA THR A 119 -11.41 -14.73 9.22
C THR A 119 -11.48 -14.82 7.70
N ASP A 120 -12.49 -14.18 7.09
CA ASP A 120 -12.73 -14.20 5.63
C ASP A 120 -11.66 -13.43 4.85
N ARG A 121 -11.01 -12.45 5.48
CA ARG A 121 -10.04 -11.49 4.90
C ARG A 121 -10.58 -10.62 3.76
N ALA A 122 -11.91 -10.49 3.67
CA ALA A 122 -12.61 -9.60 2.77
C ALA A 122 -13.94 -9.17 3.40
N PRO A 123 -14.45 -7.94 3.18
CA PRO A 123 -15.80 -7.57 3.60
C PRO A 123 -16.86 -8.15 2.65
N LEU A 124 -18.12 -8.21 3.12
CA LEU A 124 -19.27 -8.45 2.25
C LEU A 124 -19.64 -7.12 1.58
N ILE A 125 -19.86 -7.11 0.27
CA ILE A 125 -20.29 -5.92 -0.46
C ILE A 125 -21.72 -6.16 -0.97
N VAL A 126 -22.60 -5.20 -0.71
CA VAL A 126 -24.00 -5.18 -1.14
C VAL A 126 -24.20 -4.05 -2.15
N ILE A 127 -24.72 -4.38 -3.33
CA ILE A 127 -24.99 -3.41 -4.39
C ILE A 127 -26.49 -3.47 -4.71
N PRO A 128 -27.34 -2.63 -4.09
CA PRO A 128 -28.76 -2.59 -4.38
C PRO A 128 -29.05 -2.19 -5.82
N THR A 129 -29.96 -2.92 -6.47
CA THR A 129 -30.37 -2.69 -7.85
C THR A 129 -31.75 -3.30 -8.11
N PRO A 130 -32.62 -2.63 -8.90
CA PRO A 130 -33.87 -3.23 -9.36
C PRO A 130 -33.65 -4.35 -10.42
N ASP A 131 -32.42 -4.54 -10.92
CA ASP A 131 -32.07 -5.54 -11.93
C ASP A 131 -30.70 -6.19 -11.61
N ALA A 132 -30.70 -7.01 -10.55
CA ALA A 132 -29.53 -7.80 -10.16
C ALA A 132 -29.10 -8.82 -11.23
N ALA A 133 -30.00 -9.24 -12.13
CA ALA A 133 -29.71 -10.25 -13.16
C ALA A 133 -28.89 -9.67 -14.32
N THR A 134 -29.27 -8.49 -14.84
CA THR A 134 -28.48 -7.76 -15.83
C THR A 134 -27.14 -7.33 -15.24
N LEU A 135 -27.12 -6.82 -14.01
CA LEU A 135 -25.89 -6.36 -13.37
C LEU A 135 -24.92 -7.53 -13.06
N PHE A 136 -25.43 -8.67 -12.60
CA PHE A 136 -24.64 -9.91 -12.47
C PHE A 136 -24.02 -10.31 -13.81
N THR A 137 -24.81 -10.28 -14.88
CA THR A 137 -24.36 -10.67 -16.23
C THR A 137 -23.29 -9.72 -16.76
N ALA A 138 -23.43 -8.41 -16.53
CA ALA A 138 -22.46 -7.39 -16.94
C ALA A 138 -21.12 -7.45 -16.17
N MET A 139 -21.13 -7.92 -14.92
CA MET A 139 -19.92 -8.07 -14.08
C MET A 139 -19.31 -9.47 -14.07
N LYS A 140 -19.98 -10.46 -14.67
CA LYS A 140 -19.52 -11.85 -14.76
C LYS A 140 -18.16 -11.93 -15.47
N GLY A 141 -17.14 -12.41 -14.75
CA GLY A 141 -15.78 -12.55 -15.26
C GLY A 141 -14.86 -11.33 -15.08
N MET A 142 -15.34 -10.20 -14.55
CA MET A 142 -14.46 -9.12 -14.08
C MET A 142 -13.63 -9.52 -12.85
N PHE A 143 -14.18 -10.45 -12.05
CA PHE A 143 -13.62 -10.95 -10.81
C PHE A 143 -13.25 -12.43 -10.98
N GLY A 144 -12.12 -12.83 -10.41
CA GLY A 144 -11.60 -14.20 -10.47
C GLY A 144 -11.98 -15.04 -9.25
N ASP A 145 -11.80 -16.36 -9.39
CA ASP A 145 -12.32 -17.51 -8.61
C ASP A 145 -12.57 -17.33 -7.10
N ASN A 146 -11.76 -16.50 -6.42
CA ASN A 146 -11.83 -16.28 -4.97
C ASN A 146 -12.96 -15.33 -4.53
N VAL A 147 -13.46 -14.48 -5.43
CA VAL A 147 -14.62 -13.61 -5.19
C VAL A 147 -15.78 -14.16 -6.00
N ARG A 148 -16.89 -14.42 -5.33
CA ARG A 148 -18.14 -14.77 -5.99
C ARG A 148 -19.08 -13.58 -6.01
N ILE A 149 -19.92 -13.56 -7.04
CA ILE A 149 -21.05 -12.66 -7.17
C ILE A 149 -22.31 -13.51 -7.02
N ALA A 150 -23.31 -13.07 -6.26
CA ALA A 150 -24.62 -13.70 -6.20
C ALA A 150 -25.75 -12.66 -6.17
N PRO A 151 -26.81 -12.80 -6.98
CA PRO A 151 -28.01 -11.98 -6.84
C PRO A 151 -28.78 -12.40 -5.57
N SER A 152 -29.34 -11.43 -4.86
CA SER A 152 -30.17 -11.65 -3.67
C SER A 152 -31.25 -10.58 -3.59
N GLY A 153 -32.50 -10.96 -3.86
CA GLY A 153 -33.63 -10.03 -3.93
C GLY A 153 -33.35 -8.85 -4.87
N SER A 154 -33.48 -7.63 -4.35
CA SER A 154 -33.17 -6.35 -5.03
C SER A 154 -31.73 -5.87 -4.82
N ALA A 155 -30.78 -6.80 -4.68
CA ALA A 155 -29.35 -6.49 -4.58
C ALA A 155 -28.47 -7.54 -5.27
N LEU A 156 -27.24 -7.14 -5.55
CA LEU A 156 -26.16 -7.99 -6.01
C LEU A 156 -25.04 -8.01 -4.95
N LEU A 157 -24.66 -9.21 -4.52
CA LEU A 157 -23.71 -9.44 -3.43
C LEU A 157 -22.34 -9.84 -3.99
N PHE A 158 -21.27 -9.35 -3.36
CA PHE A 158 -19.89 -9.79 -3.61
C PHE A 158 -19.23 -10.20 -2.30
N GLY A 159 -18.59 -11.36 -2.29
CA GLY A 159 -17.88 -11.87 -1.11
C GLY A 159 -17.16 -13.18 -1.38
N THR A 160 -16.64 -13.79 -0.31
CA THR A 160 -16.14 -15.16 -0.35
C THR A 160 -17.29 -16.17 -0.52
N PRO A 161 -17.03 -17.41 -0.99
CA PRO A 161 -18.06 -18.44 -1.08
C PRO A 161 -18.79 -18.69 0.25
N ASP A 162 -18.06 -18.65 1.37
CA ASP A 162 -18.60 -18.86 2.72
C ASP A 162 -19.42 -17.67 3.21
N GLN A 163 -19.07 -16.43 2.84
CA GLN A 163 -19.87 -15.25 3.13
C GLN A 163 -21.25 -15.34 2.47
N LEU A 164 -21.30 -15.62 1.17
CA LEU A 164 -22.56 -15.71 0.44
C LEU A 164 -23.44 -16.84 0.98
N LYS A 165 -22.85 -18.00 1.28
CA LYS A 165 -23.57 -19.11 1.93
C LYS A 165 -24.10 -18.75 3.33
N ARG A 166 -23.38 -17.94 4.11
CA ARG A 166 -23.88 -17.45 5.41
C ARG A 166 -25.04 -16.47 5.23
N VAL A 167 -25.04 -15.66 4.16
CA VAL A 167 -26.16 -14.76 3.81
C VAL A 167 -27.44 -15.55 3.49
N GLU A 168 -27.35 -16.69 2.78
CA GLU A 168 -28.50 -17.58 2.52
C GLU A 168 -29.19 -18.08 3.80
N SER A 169 -28.44 -18.15 4.92
CA SER A 169 -28.90 -18.57 6.25
C SER A 169 -29.01 -17.45 7.28
N LEU A 170 -28.92 -16.18 6.85
CA LEU A 170 -28.87 -15.05 7.76
C LEU A 170 -30.22 -14.82 8.42
N ASN A 171 -30.21 -14.50 9.72
CA ASN A 171 -31.36 -13.91 10.41
C ASN A 171 -31.06 -12.42 10.64
N PRO A 172 -31.61 -11.50 9.82
CA PRO A 172 -31.24 -10.09 9.89
C PRO A 172 -31.61 -9.46 11.23
N VAL A 173 -30.74 -8.59 11.75
CA VAL A 173 -30.92 -7.90 13.04
C VAL A 173 -30.98 -6.40 12.83
N SER A 174 -31.99 -5.75 13.42
CA SER A 174 -32.10 -4.30 13.45
C SER A 174 -30.89 -3.67 14.17
N ARG A 175 -30.02 -3.02 13.39
CA ARG A 175 -28.85 -2.27 13.85
C ARG A 175 -29.01 -0.80 13.51
N ASN A 176 -29.97 -0.16 14.18
CA ASN A 176 -30.29 1.25 13.98
C ASN A 176 -29.12 2.17 14.40
N ASP A 177 -28.22 1.68 15.26
CA ASP A 177 -26.92 2.28 15.54
C ASP A 177 -26.02 2.37 14.29
N LEU A 178 -25.98 1.33 13.44
CA LEU A 178 -25.23 1.36 12.18
C LEU A 178 -25.99 2.07 11.04
N LEU A 179 -27.31 1.95 11.00
CA LEU A 179 -28.12 2.39 9.84
C LEU A 179 -28.65 3.82 9.93
N SER A 180 -29.01 4.33 11.11
CA SER A 180 -29.59 5.69 11.22
C SER A 180 -28.67 6.83 10.75
N PRO A 181 -27.33 6.79 10.85
CA PRO A 181 -26.49 7.88 10.31
C PRO A 181 -26.44 7.90 8.79
N LEU A 182 -26.72 6.76 8.13
CA LEU A 182 -26.84 6.66 6.67
C LEU A 182 -28.16 7.26 6.14
N GLN A 183 -28.83 8.05 6.98
CA GLN A 183 -30.09 8.74 6.70
C GLN A 183 -30.05 10.22 7.12
N ASP A 184 -28.93 10.68 7.71
CA ASP A 184 -28.68 12.10 7.95
C ASP A 184 -28.61 12.84 6.60
N ALA A 185 -29.33 13.95 6.48
CA ALA A 185 -29.36 14.76 5.27
C ALA A 185 -28.12 15.66 5.13
N ASN A 186 -27.37 15.88 6.22
CA ASN A 186 -26.23 16.80 6.27
C ASN A 186 -24.88 16.10 6.06
N ARG A 187 -24.87 14.78 5.88
CA ARG A 187 -23.65 13.99 5.62
C ARG A 187 -23.04 14.30 4.26
N LEU A 188 -21.74 14.03 4.15
CA LEU A 188 -21.00 14.10 2.90
C LEU A 188 -21.25 12.86 2.02
N ASP A 189 -20.69 12.90 0.82
CA ASP A 189 -21.04 12.01 -0.31
C ASP A 189 -20.80 10.52 -0.06
N HIS A 190 -19.81 10.18 0.74
CA HIS A 190 -19.57 8.81 1.22
C HIS A 190 -19.68 8.77 2.74
N SER A 191 -19.95 7.60 3.31
CA SER A 191 -20.10 7.42 4.76
C SER A 191 -19.51 6.11 5.24
N VAL A 192 -19.02 6.06 6.48
CA VAL A 192 -18.60 4.84 7.20
C VAL A 192 -19.09 4.95 8.64
N VAL A 193 -20.00 4.08 9.04
CA VAL A 193 -20.50 4.00 10.41
C VAL A 193 -19.85 2.81 11.10
N ILE A 194 -19.27 3.03 12.28
CA ILE A 194 -18.61 2.02 13.11
C ILE A 194 -19.26 2.05 14.49
N ALA A 195 -19.88 0.94 14.89
CA ALA A 195 -20.54 0.78 16.18
C ALA A 195 -20.30 -0.63 16.73
N LEU A 196 -19.70 -0.70 17.93
CA LEU A 196 -19.45 -1.96 18.62
C LEU A 196 -20.69 -2.35 19.44
N PRO A 197 -21.15 -3.62 19.40
CA PRO A 197 -22.15 -4.12 20.33
C PRO A 197 -21.70 -3.89 21.78
N ASP A 198 -22.60 -3.46 22.67
CA ASP A 198 -22.22 -3.01 24.01
C ASP A 198 -21.43 -4.06 24.81
N ALA A 199 -21.76 -5.35 24.69
CA ALA A 199 -20.98 -6.43 25.33
C ALA A 199 -19.51 -6.49 24.87
N SER A 200 -19.22 -6.10 23.62
CA SER A 200 -17.84 -5.96 23.11
C SER A 200 -17.19 -4.68 23.63
N ARG A 201 -17.94 -3.58 23.71
CA ARG A 201 -17.47 -2.27 24.20
C ARG A 201 -17.13 -2.29 25.69
N ASP A 202 -17.96 -2.97 26.49
CA ASP A 202 -17.73 -3.31 27.90
C ASP A 202 -16.49 -4.16 28.10
N LEU A 203 -16.23 -5.11 27.19
CA LEU A 203 -15.05 -5.96 27.24
C LEU A 203 -13.78 -5.16 26.91
N LEU A 204 -13.78 -4.32 25.87
CA LEU A 204 -12.66 -3.43 25.56
C LEU A 204 -12.37 -2.46 26.70
N THR A 205 -13.41 -1.90 27.33
CA THR A 205 -13.27 -1.02 28.52
C THR A 205 -12.55 -1.71 29.68
N LYS A 206 -12.63 -3.05 29.78
CA LYS A 206 -11.98 -3.86 30.83
C LYS A 206 -10.62 -4.42 30.43
N LEU A 207 -10.37 -4.64 29.13
CA LEU A 207 -9.14 -5.25 28.61
C LEU A 207 -8.10 -4.26 28.09
N TRP A 208 -8.50 -3.07 27.64
CA TRP A 208 -7.57 -2.07 27.11
C TRP A 208 -6.88 -1.27 28.23
N PRO A 209 -5.64 -0.79 28.00
CA PRO A 209 -4.91 -0.05 29.00
C PRO A 209 -5.55 1.32 29.27
N ALA A 210 -5.42 1.80 30.51
CA ALA A 210 -5.89 3.13 30.91
C ALA A 210 -4.96 4.28 30.47
N LYS A 211 -3.77 3.98 29.95
CA LYS A 211 -2.77 4.91 29.43
C LYS A 211 -1.98 4.21 28.33
N GLU A 212 -1.71 4.90 27.22
CA GLU A 212 -0.78 4.39 26.20
C GLU A 212 0.68 4.24 26.72
N PRO A 213 1.50 3.34 26.13
CA PRO A 213 2.93 3.27 26.40
C PRO A 213 3.65 4.57 25.99
N ASP A 214 4.67 4.99 26.73
CA ASP A 214 5.34 6.30 26.59
C ASP A 214 6.03 6.59 25.23
N ARG A 215 6.05 5.62 24.32
CA ARG A 215 6.46 5.79 22.91
C ARG A 215 5.36 6.39 22.01
N PHE A 216 4.10 6.38 22.46
CA PHE A 216 3.01 7.01 21.71
C PHE A 216 3.09 8.53 21.91
N PRO A 217 3.02 9.34 20.84
CA PRO A 217 3.13 10.79 20.98
C PRO A 217 1.97 11.36 21.81
N VAL A 218 0.77 10.82 21.65
CA VAL A 218 -0.46 11.32 22.29
C VAL A 218 -0.76 10.59 23.59
N LYS A 219 -1.06 11.35 24.64
CA LYS A 219 -1.53 10.84 25.95
C LYS A 219 -3.03 10.54 25.95
N VAL A 220 -3.47 9.58 25.14
CA VAL A 220 -4.85 9.03 25.19
C VAL A 220 -4.99 7.89 26.20
N SER A 221 -6.25 7.61 26.57
CA SER A 221 -6.66 6.48 27.41
C SER A 221 -7.58 5.55 26.61
N PRO A 222 -7.06 4.44 26.02
CA PRO A 222 -7.84 3.56 25.15
C PRO A 222 -9.09 2.97 25.81
N SER A 223 -9.01 2.47 27.04
CA SER A 223 -10.21 1.97 27.75
C SER A 223 -11.23 3.08 28.04
N ARG A 224 -10.79 4.32 28.26
CA ARG A 224 -11.72 5.45 28.41
C ARG A 224 -12.38 5.84 27.08
N ALA A 225 -11.64 5.81 25.97
CA ALA A 225 -12.21 6.05 24.65
C ALA A 225 -13.31 5.02 24.32
N ALA A 226 -13.10 3.74 24.64
CA ALA A 226 -14.12 2.69 24.49
C ALA A 226 -15.35 2.89 25.41
N ALA A 227 -15.14 3.41 26.63
CA ALA A 227 -16.23 3.69 27.57
C ALA A 227 -17.08 4.92 27.17
N ASP A 228 -16.43 5.98 26.70
CA ASP A 228 -17.06 7.28 26.44
C ASP A 228 -17.67 7.36 25.02
N ILE A 229 -17.04 6.76 24.01
CA ILE A 229 -17.54 6.75 22.62
C ILE A 229 -18.43 5.51 22.40
N HIS A 230 -19.65 5.73 21.91
CA HIS A 230 -20.60 4.68 21.53
C HIS A 230 -20.48 4.31 20.05
N ARG A 231 -20.36 5.32 19.17
CA ARG A 231 -20.35 5.16 17.71
C ARG A 231 -19.46 6.23 17.06
N LEU A 232 -18.72 5.82 16.02
CA LEU A 232 -18.00 6.72 15.14
C LEU A 232 -18.69 6.71 13.77
N VAL A 233 -19.12 7.88 13.30
CA VAL A 233 -19.53 8.09 11.90
C VAL A 233 -18.43 8.88 11.21
N ILE A 234 -17.93 8.40 10.08
CA ILE A 234 -17.05 9.12 9.17
C ILE A 234 -17.89 9.46 7.95
N THR A 235 -17.83 10.69 7.45
CA THR A 235 -18.41 11.09 6.17
C THR A 235 -17.34 11.78 5.35
N VAL A 236 -17.31 11.56 4.03
CA VAL A 236 -16.22 12.02 3.16
C VAL A 236 -16.80 12.60 1.87
N GLN A 237 -16.32 13.78 1.52
CA GLN A 237 -16.40 14.35 0.17
C GLN A 237 -15.04 14.18 -0.50
N THR A 238 -15.02 13.68 -1.73
CA THR A 238 -13.80 13.45 -2.52
C THR A 238 -13.32 14.72 -3.25
N PRO A 239 -12.14 14.71 -3.90
CA PRO A 239 -11.75 15.78 -4.83
C PRO A 239 -12.87 16.11 -5.84
N PRO A 240 -12.98 17.38 -6.30
CA PRO A 240 -11.98 18.45 -6.25
C PRO A 240 -11.95 19.31 -4.97
N GLN A 241 -12.92 19.13 -4.06
CA GLN A 241 -12.95 19.82 -2.76
C GLN A 241 -13.02 18.77 -1.64
N PRO A 242 -11.90 18.06 -1.37
CA PRO A 242 -11.91 16.98 -0.39
C PRO A 242 -12.19 17.53 1.00
N MET A 243 -13.08 16.87 1.72
CA MET A 243 -13.44 17.18 3.10
C MET A 243 -13.83 15.90 3.83
N VAL A 244 -13.40 15.76 5.07
CA VAL A 244 -13.81 14.66 5.95
C VAL A 244 -14.65 15.23 7.09
N ARG A 245 -15.61 14.48 7.61
CA ARG A 245 -16.26 14.79 8.90
C ARG A 245 -16.45 13.52 9.70
N LEU A 246 -15.79 13.44 10.85
CA LEU A 246 -16.03 12.47 11.91
C LEU A 246 -17.11 13.02 12.86
N LEU A 247 -18.00 12.15 13.31
CA LEU A 247 -19.01 12.41 14.34
C LEU A 247 -18.87 11.31 15.38
N LEU A 248 -18.31 11.65 16.52
CA LEU A 248 -18.08 10.76 17.66
C LEU A 248 -19.29 10.87 18.58
N ASP A 249 -20.25 9.96 18.43
CA ASP A 249 -21.41 9.85 19.31
C ASP A 249 -20.99 9.23 20.64
N THR A 250 -21.32 9.91 21.74
CA THR A 250 -20.92 9.55 23.10
C THR A 250 -22.09 9.10 23.96
N VAL A 251 -21.80 8.35 25.02
CA VAL A 251 -22.84 7.80 25.92
C VAL A 251 -23.64 8.90 26.65
N ASN A 252 -22.98 10.00 27.05
CA ASN A 252 -23.57 11.15 27.72
C ASN A 252 -22.82 12.46 27.40
N ALA A 253 -23.31 13.58 27.93
CA ALA A 253 -22.72 14.90 27.73
C ALA A 253 -21.30 15.00 28.28
N GLU A 254 -21.07 14.49 29.50
CA GLU A 254 -19.76 14.48 30.15
C GLU A 254 -18.71 13.69 29.35
N ALA A 255 -19.13 12.65 28.63
CA ALA A 255 -18.30 11.90 27.70
C ALA A 255 -17.98 12.71 26.43
N ALA A 256 -18.92 13.53 25.95
CA ALA A 256 -18.63 14.50 24.88
C ALA A 256 -17.61 15.55 25.33
N ASP A 257 -17.70 16.03 26.58
CA ASP A 257 -16.73 16.96 27.16
C ASP A 257 -15.31 16.37 27.22
N ARG A 258 -15.16 15.16 27.78
CA ARG A 258 -13.85 14.48 27.87
C ARG A 258 -13.24 14.14 26.51
N VAL A 259 -14.07 13.75 25.54
CA VAL A 259 -13.63 13.49 24.16
C VAL A 259 -13.22 14.81 23.47
N ALA A 260 -13.95 15.90 23.72
CA ALA A 260 -13.61 17.23 23.22
C ALA A 260 -12.28 17.75 23.80
N GLU A 261 -12.09 17.65 25.12
CA GLU A 261 -10.82 18.00 25.80
C GLU A 261 -9.63 17.19 25.24
N THR A 262 -9.82 15.88 25.03
CA THR A 262 -8.78 14.98 24.51
C THR A 262 -8.37 15.34 23.09
N LEU A 263 -9.35 15.62 22.21
CA LEU A 263 -9.11 16.02 20.83
C LEU A 263 -8.54 17.45 20.73
N ALA A 264 -8.96 18.38 21.58
CA ALA A 264 -8.36 19.70 21.67
C ALA A 264 -6.88 19.65 22.11
N ALA A 265 -6.53 18.75 23.04
CA ALA A 265 -5.14 18.50 23.42
C ALA A 265 -4.32 17.89 22.26
N ILE A 266 -4.91 16.97 21.48
CA ILE A 266 -4.31 16.44 20.24
C ILE A 266 -4.05 17.57 19.23
N LYS A 267 -5.06 18.42 18.97
CA LYS A 267 -4.92 19.59 18.11
C LYS A 267 -3.73 20.45 18.54
N GLN A 268 -3.70 20.84 19.81
CA GLN A 268 -2.65 21.71 20.34
C GLN A 268 -1.26 21.08 20.24
N GLN A 269 -1.16 19.76 20.42
CA GLN A 269 0.12 19.04 20.35
C GLN A 269 0.72 18.99 18.94
N PHE A 270 -0.10 18.99 17.88
CA PHE A 270 0.36 18.97 16.49
C PHE A 270 0.07 20.29 15.75
N ASP A 271 -0.06 21.41 16.45
CA ASP A 271 -0.10 22.74 15.84
C ASP A 271 1.31 23.06 15.26
N PRO A 272 1.45 23.63 14.04
CA PRO A 272 0.42 24.14 13.14
C PRO A 272 -0.07 23.13 12.08
N MET A 273 0.34 21.85 12.12
CA MET A 273 -0.16 20.84 11.17
C MET A 273 -1.69 20.70 11.27
N LEU A 274 -2.20 20.80 12.49
CA LEU A 274 -3.62 20.79 12.82
C LEU A 274 -4.12 22.23 13.11
N ALA A 275 -3.95 23.14 12.14
CA ALA A 275 -4.37 24.55 12.29
C ALA A 275 -5.82 24.84 11.82
N ASN A 276 -6.23 24.37 10.63
CA ASN A 276 -7.55 24.65 10.01
C ASN A 276 -8.65 23.73 10.58
N VAL A 277 -8.83 23.92 11.89
CA VAL A 277 -8.78 22.92 12.97
C VAL A 277 -9.99 22.77 13.93
N THR A 278 -11.25 22.93 13.52
CA THR A 278 -12.34 23.21 14.49
C THR A 278 -13.19 22.05 15.03
N LEU A 279 -12.77 21.54 16.17
CA LEU A 279 -13.62 20.73 17.04
C LEU A 279 -14.93 21.45 17.43
N ASN A 280 -16.07 20.75 17.33
CA ASN A 280 -17.36 21.24 17.81
C ASN A 280 -18.04 20.22 18.75
N ARG A 281 -18.39 20.65 19.96
CA ARG A 281 -18.99 19.81 21.02
C ARG A 281 -20.51 20.02 21.09
N ALA A 282 -21.26 19.00 20.71
CA ALA A 282 -22.72 18.90 20.86
C ALA A 282 -23.12 17.99 22.05
N PRO A 283 -24.38 18.02 22.53
CA PRO A 283 -24.77 17.45 23.84
C PRO A 283 -24.54 15.94 24.09
N LYS A 284 -24.31 15.14 23.05
CA LYS A 284 -23.85 13.73 23.12
C LYS A 284 -22.94 13.36 21.93
N ARG A 285 -22.23 14.34 21.36
CA ARG A 285 -21.49 14.17 20.12
C ARG A 285 -20.35 15.16 20.04
N VAL A 286 -19.17 14.70 19.61
CA VAL A 286 -18.11 15.60 19.15
C VAL A 286 -18.04 15.50 17.63
N ILE A 287 -18.12 16.65 16.95
CA ILE A 287 -18.00 16.78 15.51
C ILE A 287 -16.60 17.30 15.19
N VAL A 288 -15.98 16.66 14.21
CA VAL A 288 -14.59 16.83 13.78
C VAL A 288 -14.63 16.87 12.25
N GLU A 289 -14.58 18.03 11.60
CA GLU A 289 -14.40 18.10 10.13
C GLU A 289 -12.90 18.05 9.76
N ILE A 290 -12.50 18.05 8.50
CA ILE A 290 -11.10 18.20 8.07
C ILE A 290 -11.12 18.92 6.73
N ASP A 291 -10.55 20.11 6.66
CA ASP A 291 -10.55 20.92 5.44
C ASP A 291 -9.53 20.42 4.40
N ARG A 292 -9.72 20.87 3.16
CA ARG A 292 -8.82 20.58 2.04
C ARG A 292 -7.35 20.91 2.36
N LYS A 293 -7.05 22.02 3.04
CA LYS A 293 -5.65 22.45 3.30
C LYS A 293 -4.95 21.50 4.26
N THR A 294 -5.63 21.08 5.31
CA THR A 294 -5.11 20.10 6.29
C THR A 294 -4.88 18.74 5.61
N ILE A 295 -5.78 18.34 4.71
CA ILE A 295 -5.61 17.13 3.88
C ILE A 295 -4.38 17.27 2.96
N GLU A 296 -4.26 18.35 2.17
CA GLU A 296 -3.12 18.57 1.26
C GLU A 296 -1.78 18.67 2.00
N LEU A 297 -1.76 19.23 3.22
CA LEU A 297 -0.59 19.25 4.09
C LEU A 297 -0.21 17.85 4.59
N ALA A 298 -1.19 17.05 5.03
CA ALA A 298 -0.98 15.68 5.47
C ALA A 298 -0.53 14.76 4.32
N GLU A 299 -1.11 14.90 3.11
CA GLU A 299 -0.63 14.26 1.88
C GLU A 299 0.87 14.56 1.67
N THR A 300 1.24 15.85 1.76
CA THR A 300 2.61 16.33 1.53
C THR A 300 3.60 15.76 2.56
N ILE A 301 3.32 15.88 3.86
CA ILE A 301 4.19 15.37 4.94
C ILE A 301 4.36 13.85 4.81
N ALA A 302 3.26 13.12 4.61
CA ALA A 302 3.31 11.68 4.47
C ALA A 302 4.05 11.26 3.18
N SER A 303 3.98 12.04 2.09
CA SER A 303 4.79 11.80 0.89
C SER A 303 6.29 11.90 1.17
N GLU A 304 6.75 12.90 1.93
CA GLU A 304 8.18 13.03 2.27
C GLU A 304 8.63 11.94 3.24
N MET A 305 7.81 11.57 4.23
CA MET A 305 8.11 10.43 5.10
C MET A 305 8.27 9.14 4.28
N ARG A 306 7.41 8.90 3.27
CA ARG A 306 7.54 7.76 2.35
C ARG A 306 8.81 7.85 1.48
N ARG A 307 9.13 9.02 0.92
CA ARG A 307 10.40 9.24 0.18
C ARG A 307 11.61 8.96 1.06
N SER A 308 11.60 9.41 2.32
CA SER A 308 12.69 9.16 3.27
C SER A 308 12.82 7.69 3.65
N ALA A 309 11.71 7.01 3.94
CA ALA A 309 11.70 5.57 4.21
C ALA A 309 12.16 4.75 2.99
N ALA A 310 11.81 5.15 1.77
CA ALA A 310 12.27 4.52 0.53
C ALA A 310 13.79 4.72 0.32
N ARG A 311 14.32 5.92 0.54
CA ARG A 311 15.78 6.20 0.51
C ARG A 311 16.52 5.33 1.54
N ALA A 312 16.03 5.28 2.78
CA ALA A 312 16.61 4.45 3.84
C ALA A 312 16.58 2.95 3.51
N LYS A 313 15.45 2.44 2.98
CA LYS A 313 15.30 1.04 2.54
C LYS A 313 16.29 0.68 1.43
N ARG A 314 16.48 1.56 0.43
CA ARG A 314 17.46 1.34 -0.66
C ARG A 314 18.89 1.26 -0.12
N VAL A 315 19.28 2.16 0.78
CA VAL A 315 20.60 2.10 1.48
C VAL A 315 20.74 0.81 2.29
N ALA A 316 19.70 0.35 2.97
CA ALA A 316 19.71 -0.92 3.70
C ALA A 316 19.89 -2.12 2.76
N THR A 317 19.21 -2.16 1.60
CA THR A 317 19.42 -3.20 0.58
C THR A 317 20.87 -3.23 0.10
N MET A 318 21.47 -2.07 -0.21
CA MET A 318 22.87 -2.01 -0.65
C MET A 318 23.84 -2.49 0.43
N LYS A 319 23.62 -2.16 1.71
CA LYS A 319 24.43 -2.69 2.82
C LYS A 319 24.25 -4.20 3.01
N GLN A 320 23.04 -4.72 2.84
CA GLN A 320 22.79 -6.17 2.90
C GLN A 320 23.49 -6.89 1.74
N LEU A 321 23.52 -6.31 0.54
CA LEU A 321 24.30 -6.82 -0.58
C LEU A 321 25.81 -6.79 -0.31
N GLY A 322 26.36 -5.73 0.29
CA GLY A 322 27.76 -5.70 0.72
C GLY A 322 28.09 -6.88 1.66
N ILE A 323 27.28 -7.08 2.70
CA ILE A 323 27.40 -8.24 3.61
C ILE A 323 27.30 -9.57 2.85
N ALA A 324 26.39 -9.68 1.89
CA ALA A 324 26.23 -10.89 1.08
C ALA A 324 27.47 -11.18 0.20
N PHE A 325 28.14 -10.16 -0.34
CA PHE A 325 29.41 -10.32 -1.06
C PHE A 325 30.54 -10.79 -0.14
N TYR A 326 30.65 -10.24 1.08
CA TYR A 326 31.63 -10.70 2.06
C TYR A 326 31.37 -12.15 2.51
N ASN A 327 30.12 -12.52 2.77
CA ASN A 327 29.72 -13.89 3.13
C ASN A 327 29.99 -14.88 1.98
N TYR A 328 29.72 -14.48 0.74
CA TYR A 328 30.05 -15.26 -0.46
C TYR A 328 31.57 -15.43 -0.61
N HIS A 329 32.33 -14.34 -0.48
CA HIS A 329 33.80 -14.37 -0.54
C HIS A 329 34.42 -15.26 0.54
N ASP A 330 33.95 -15.19 1.79
CA ASP A 330 34.52 -16.05 2.84
C ASP A 330 34.12 -17.53 2.69
N ARG A 331 33.06 -17.83 1.94
CA ARG A 331 32.67 -19.20 1.59
C ARG A 331 33.43 -19.76 0.38
N GLU A 332 33.38 -19.07 -0.75
CA GLU A 332 33.92 -19.56 -2.04
C GLU A 332 35.38 -19.13 -2.30
N LYS A 333 35.93 -18.22 -1.47
CA LYS A 333 37.27 -17.60 -1.60
C LYS A 333 37.50 -16.80 -2.88
N HIS A 334 36.41 -16.35 -3.49
CA HIS A 334 36.34 -15.33 -4.55
C HIS A 334 34.98 -14.60 -4.45
N LEU A 335 34.86 -13.42 -5.05
CA LEU A 335 33.61 -12.64 -5.12
C LEU A 335 32.63 -13.28 -6.13
N PRO A 336 31.33 -12.91 -6.10
CA PRO A 336 30.34 -13.46 -7.02
C PRO A 336 30.76 -13.34 -8.50
N PRO A 337 30.63 -14.41 -9.32
CA PRO A 337 30.90 -14.33 -10.74
C PRO A 337 29.91 -13.37 -11.42
N ARG A 338 30.37 -12.60 -12.42
CA ARG A 338 29.53 -11.67 -13.23
C ARG A 338 28.22 -12.32 -13.70
N CYS A 339 28.30 -13.58 -14.08
CA CYS A 339 27.16 -14.45 -14.35
C CYS A 339 27.53 -15.93 -14.12
N PHE A 340 26.53 -16.78 -13.89
CA PHE A 340 26.67 -18.23 -14.02
C PHE A 340 26.79 -18.58 -15.51
N VAL A 341 27.67 -19.51 -15.86
CA VAL A 341 27.89 -19.99 -17.24
C VAL A 341 27.64 -21.49 -17.36
N ALA A 342 27.12 -21.92 -18.50
CA ALA A 342 27.01 -23.32 -18.88
C ALA A 342 28.38 -23.89 -19.32
N ALA A 343 28.45 -25.22 -19.47
CA ALA A 343 29.66 -25.91 -19.94
C ALA A 343 30.10 -25.54 -21.37
N ASP A 344 29.23 -24.90 -22.15
CA ASP A 344 29.54 -24.34 -23.48
C ASP A 344 29.82 -22.82 -23.45
N GLY A 345 30.02 -22.25 -22.27
CA GLY A 345 30.30 -20.84 -22.03
C GLY A 345 29.09 -19.91 -22.07
N LYS A 346 27.87 -20.40 -22.39
CA LYS A 346 26.69 -19.53 -22.46
C LYS A 346 26.30 -19.00 -21.07
N PRO A 347 26.01 -17.70 -20.91
CA PRO A 347 25.57 -17.14 -19.64
C PRO A 347 24.13 -17.57 -19.32
N LEU A 348 23.91 -18.04 -18.09
CA LEU A 348 22.63 -18.56 -17.60
C LEU A 348 21.89 -17.58 -16.69
N HIS A 349 22.60 -17.00 -15.71
CA HIS A 349 22.02 -16.20 -14.62
C HIS A 349 22.93 -15.05 -14.17
N SER A 350 22.33 -13.93 -13.76
CA SER A 350 23.00 -12.80 -13.10
C SER A 350 23.75 -13.21 -11.82
N TRP A 351 24.82 -12.46 -11.48
CA TRP A 351 25.49 -12.50 -10.18
C TRP A 351 24.51 -12.38 -8.99
N LEU A 352 23.37 -11.69 -9.18
CA LEU A 352 22.32 -11.56 -8.15
C LEU A 352 21.76 -12.91 -7.67
N VAL A 353 21.79 -13.95 -8.52
CA VAL A 353 21.39 -15.31 -8.12
C VAL A 353 22.39 -15.92 -7.13
N ALA A 354 23.69 -15.59 -7.22
CA ALA A 354 24.75 -16.16 -6.40
C ALA A 354 24.69 -15.70 -4.93
N VAL A 355 24.21 -14.47 -4.70
CA VAL A 355 24.07 -13.85 -3.37
C VAL A 355 22.69 -14.07 -2.71
N LEU A 356 21.73 -14.72 -3.39
CA LEU A 356 20.43 -15.04 -2.80
C LEU A 356 20.49 -15.84 -1.48
N PRO A 357 21.40 -16.83 -1.29
CA PRO A 357 21.50 -17.55 -0.02
C PRO A 357 21.75 -16.62 1.17
N ASP A 358 22.61 -15.62 0.96
CA ASP A 358 23.10 -14.66 1.96
C ASP A 358 22.16 -13.44 2.11
N MET A 359 21.12 -13.35 1.29
CA MET A 359 20.05 -12.34 1.29
C MET A 359 18.72 -12.90 1.86
N ASP A 360 18.77 -13.84 2.81
CA ASP A 360 17.61 -14.57 3.39
C ASP A 360 16.75 -15.37 2.38
N ASN A 361 17.18 -15.51 1.12
CA ASN A 361 16.42 -16.12 0.04
C ASN A 361 16.82 -17.59 -0.24
N LEU A 362 17.53 -18.27 0.67
CA LEU A 362 18.01 -19.65 0.51
C LEU A 362 16.93 -20.65 0.06
N ALA A 363 15.71 -20.57 0.60
CA ALA A 363 14.59 -21.46 0.23
C ALA A 363 14.01 -21.16 -1.16
N PHE A 364 14.25 -19.96 -1.71
CA PHE A 364 13.92 -19.60 -3.08
C PHE A 364 15.05 -20.00 -4.04
N TYR A 365 16.31 -19.73 -3.67
CA TYR A 365 17.52 -20.17 -4.38
C TYR A 365 17.51 -21.67 -4.67
N ARG A 366 17.21 -22.50 -3.66
CA ARG A 366 17.09 -23.97 -3.79
C ARG A 366 15.95 -24.45 -4.72
N SER A 367 15.15 -23.54 -5.29
CA SER A 367 14.10 -23.86 -6.28
C SER A 367 14.41 -23.36 -7.69
N ILE A 368 15.60 -22.79 -7.92
CA ILE A 368 16.08 -22.35 -9.24
C ILE A 368 16.81 -23.52 -9.92
N ARG A 369 16.56 -23.72 -11.21
CA ARG A 369 17.37 -24.62 -12.05
C ARG A 369 18.58 -23.84 -12.57
N LEU A 370 19.66 -23.90 -11.79
CA LEU A 370 20.93 -23.21 -12.06
C LEU A 370 21.65 -23.73 -13.33
N ASP A 371 21.25 -24.89 -13.81
CA ASP A 371 21.72 -25.57 -15.01
C ASP A 371 20.95 -25.17 -16.29
N LEU A 372 19.90 -24.35 -16.16
CA LEU A 372 19.05 -23.88 -17.26
C LEU A 372 19.02 -22.35 -17.31
N PRO A 373 18.85 -21.71 -18.49
CA PRO A 373 18.79 -20.25 -18.58
C PRO A 373 17.73 -19.62 -17.66
N TRP A 374 17.98 -18.38 -17.21
CA TRP A 374 17.09 -17.67 -16.28
C TRP A 374 15.65 -17.55 -16.80
N ASN A 375 15.48 -17.52 -18.12
CA ASN A 375 14.20 -17.34 -18.80
C ASN A 375 13.49 -18.65 -19.18
N ALA A 376 14.02 -19.82 -18.80
CA ALA A 376 13.43 -21.13 -19.07
C ALA A 376 12.04 -21.31 -18.41
N ASP A 377 11.25 -22.27 -18.90
CA ASP A 377 9.90 -22.58 -18.38
C ASP A 377 9.93 -23.30 -17.03
N GLU A 378 10.96 -24.11 -16.77
CA GLU A 378 11.29 -24.64 -15.45
C GLU A 378 11.58 -23.50 -14.45
N ASN A 379 12.26 -22.44 -14.91
CA ASN A 379 12.57 -21.24 -14.15
C ASN A 379 11.41 -20.21 -14.12
N ALA A 380 10.18 -20.60 -14.48
CA ALA A 380 9.01 -19.71 -14.47
C ALA A 380 8.72 -19.08 -13.09
N ARG A 381 9.02 -19.76 -11.97
CA ARG A 381 8.93 -19.16 -10.62
C ARG A 381 9.89 -17.97 -10.49
N MET A 382 11.11 -18.11 -11.01
CA MET A 382 12.14 -17.07 -10.95
C MET A 382 11.77 -15.86 -11.80
N ARG A 383 11.34 -16.07 -13.06
CA ARG A 383 10.81 -15.00 -13.94
C ARG A 383 9.64 -14.21 -13.34
N ASN A 384 8.82 -14.84 -12.51
CA ASN A 384 7.58 -14.25 -11.98
C ASN A 384 7.69 -13.73 -10.54
N THR A 385 8.89 -13.79 -9.93
CA THR A 385 9.14 -13.39 -8.54
C THR A 385 10.29 -12.39 -8.50
N LEU A 386 10.09 -11.29 -7.78
CA LEU A 386 11.15 -10.34 -7.42
C LEU A 386 11.58 -10.64 -5.97
N PRO A 387 12.86 -10.96 -5.70
CA PRO A 387 13.35 -11.10 -4.33
C PRO A 387 13.19 -9.80 -3.53
N ALA A 388 13.01 -9.92 -2.22
CA ALA A 388 12.87 -8.77 -1.33
C ALA A 388 14.12 -7.87 -1.40
N GLY A 389 13.90 -6.56 -1.56
CA GLY A 389 14.96 -5.54 -1.63
C GLY A 389 15.31 -5.07 -3.04
N PHE A 390 15.26 -5.93 -4.06
CA PHE A 390 15.92 -5.64 -5.36
C PHE A 390 15.16 -4.71 -6.31
N GLY A 391 13.85 -4.48 -6.18
CA GLY A 391 13.09 -3.64 -7.11
C GLY A 391 12.42 -2.41 -6.48
N SER A 392 11.89 -1.54 -7.33
CA SER A 392 11.19 -0.30 -6.97
C SER A 392 9.83 -0.24 -7.67
N PRO A 393 8.79 0.42 -7.10
CA PRO A 393 7.43 0.42 -7.69
C PRO A 393 7.30 1.05 -9.09
N GLN A 394 8.31 1.81 -9.50
CA GLN A 394 8.42 2.44 -10.82
C GLN A 394 8.83 1.46 -11.93
N LEU A 395 9.43 0.32 -11.56
CA LEU A 395 10.03 -0.64 -12.50
C LEU A 395 9.03 -1.74 -12.91
N PRO A 396 9.24 -2.42 -14.06
CA PRO A 396 8.48 -3.62 -14.42
C PRO A 396 8.62 -4.75 -13.37
N VAL A 397 7.64 -5.66 -13.32
CA VAL A 397 7.65 -6.78 -12.37
C VAL A 397 8.86 -7.68 -12.63
N GLY A 398 9.70 -7.86 -11.62
CA GLY A 398 10.95 -8.62 -11.72
C GLY A 398 12.16 -7.80 -12.15
N HIS A 399 12.04 -6.50 -12.39
CA HIS A 399 13.19 -5.65 -12.74
C HIS A 399 13.91 -5.06 -11.50
N THR A 400 15.19 -4.80 -11.68
CA THR A 400 16.08 -4.10 -10.74
C THR A 400 16.89 -3.04 -11.48
N VAL A 401 17.29 -2.01 -10.74
CA VAL A 401 18.34 -1.04 -11.12
C VAL A 401 19.68 -1.32 -10.44
N ILE A 402 19.76 -2.29 -9.53
CA ILE A 402 21.02 -2.65 -8.86
C ILE A 402 21.86 -3.46 -9.84
N ARG A 403 22.87 -2.82 -10.45
CA ARG A 403 23.71 -3.44 -11.49
C ARG A 403 25.20 -3.35 -11.14
N ALA A 404 25.93 -4.32 -11.67
CA ALA A 404 27.38 -4.39 -11.67
C ALA A 404 27.91 -3.59 -12.88
N PRO A 405 28.71 -2.53 -12.67
CA PRO A 405 29.26 -1.76 -13.79
C PRO A 405 30.45 -2.51 -14.41
N VAL A 406 30.35 -2.83 -15.70
CA VAL A 406 31.42 -3.49 -16.46
C VAL A 406 32.20 -2.43 -17.23
N PHE A 407 33.39 -2.12 -16.73
CA PHE A 407 34.33 -1.15 -17.30
C PHE A 407 35.74 -1.77 -17.42
N PRO A 408 36.62 -1.38 -18.35
CA PRO A 408 38.00 -1.88 -18.41
C PRO A 408 38.75 -1.72 -17.07
N GLY A 409 39.36 -2.79 -16.57
CA GLY A 409 40.02 -2.79 -15.26
C GLY A 409 39.09 -2.72 -14.04
N SER A 410 37.76 -2.81 -14.22
CA SER A 410 36.82 -2.97 -13.11
C SER A 410 36.79 -4.40 -12.56
N LEU A 411 36.18 -4.56 -11.38
CA LEU A 411 35.95 -5.85 -10.73
C LEU A 411 35.19 -6.84 -11.63
N TRP A 412 34.31 -6.31 -12.48
CA TRP A 412 33.41 -7.06 -13.34
C TRP A 412 33.94 -7.25 -14.77
N HIS A 413 35.21 -6.91 -15.02
CA HIS A 413 35.81 -6.94 -16.34
C HIS A 413 36.26 -8.33 -16.80
N GLY A 414 35.85 -8.70 -18.01
CA GLY A 414 36.25 -9.94 -18.69
C GLY A 414 35.47 -11.18 -18.25
N ASP A 415 35.82 -12.31 -18.88
CA ASP A 415 35.21 -13.64 -18.68
C ASP A 415 36.21 -14.64 -18.06
N GLY A 416 37.18 -14.11 -17.30
CA GLY A 416 38.14 -14.91 -16.54
C GLY A 416 37.57 -15.48 -15.24
N PRO A 417 38.40 -16.11 -14.39
CA PRO A 417 37.98 -16.54 -13.06
C PRO A 417 37.50 -15.34 -12.22
N PRO A 418 36.53 -15.52 -11.30
CA PRO A 418 36.00 -14.43 -10.50
C PRO A 418 37.07 -13.78 -9.63
N LYS A 419 36.99 -12.44 -9.50
CA LYS A 419 37.95 -11.65 -8.72
C LYS A 419 37.84 -11.93 -7.22
N ARG A 420 38.94 -11.72 -6.50
CA ARG A 420 39.01 -11.75 -5.03
C ARG A 420 38.89 -10.34 -4.47
N LEU A 421 38.66 -10.20 -3.17
CA LEU A 421 38.89 -8.92 -2.49
C LEU A 421 40.37 -8.52 -2.54
N ASP A 422 41.27 -9.51 -2.49
CA ASP A 422 42.72 -9.32 -2.58
C ASP A 422 43.20 -8.81 -3.95
N ASP A 423 42.35 -8.87 -4.99
CA ASP A 423 42.66 -8.35 -6.33
C ASP A 423 42.43 -6.82 -6.43
N ILE A 424 41.85 -6.20 -5.39
CA ILE A 424 41.58 -4.77 -5.32
C ILE A 424 42.77 -4.09 -4.65
N THR A 425 43.64 -3.46 -5.44
CA THR A 425 44.81 -2.72 -4.96
C THR A 425 44.51 -1.24 -4.68
N ASP A 426 43.48 -0.69 -5.34
CA ASP A 426 42.97 0.65 -5.04
C ASP A 426 42.28 0.70 -3.66
N PRO A 427 42.15 1.87 -3.02
CA PRO A 427 41.46 1.97 -1.74
C PRO A 427 39.99 1.50 -1.86
N ALA A 428 39.62 0.44 -1.14
CA ALA A 428 38.29 -0.18 -1.21
C ALA A 428 37.11 0.77 -0.86
N ALA A 429 37.37 1.88 -0.16
CA ALA A 429 36.40 2.94 0.11
C ALA A 429 36.20 3.93 -1.07
N ASN A 430 36.95 3.78 -2.17
CA ASN A 430 36.82 4.53 -3.42
C ASN A 430 36.35 3.64 -4.58
N THR A 431 36.70 2.35 -4.58
CA THR A 431 36.32 1.37 -5.61
C THR A 431 34.83 1.00 -5.53
N ILE A 432 34.11 1.14 -6.64
CA ILE A 432 32.67 0.84 -6.78
C ILE A 432 32.45 -0.66 -6.98
N LEU A 433 31.62 -1.25 -6.12
CA LEU A 433 31.15 -2.63 -6.23
C LEU A 433 29.88 -2.72 -7.09
N LEU A 434 28.86 -1.90 -6.79
CA LEU A 434 27.55 -1.89 -7.44
C LEU A 434 26.98 -0.47 -7.53
N ILE A 435 26.05 -0.23 -8.47
CA ILE A 435 25.36 1.07 -8.64
C ILE A 435 23.84 0.85 -8.73
N GLU A 436 23.05 1.81 -8.22
CA GLU A 436 21.67 2.01 -8.68
C GLU A 436 21.69 2.72 -10.03
N ALA A 437 21.70 1.94 -11.11
CA ALA A 437 21.64 2.42 -12.49
C ALA A 437 20.37 3.27 -12.77
N PRO A 438 20.32 4.02 -13.88
CA PRO A 438 19.10 4.65 -14.37
C PRO A 438 17.93 3.66 -14.57
N ASP A 439 16.68 4.15 -14.54
CA ASP A 439 15.46 3.30 -14.61
C ASP A 439 15.28 2.65 -16.01
N ASP A 440 15.76 3.29 -17.08
CA ASP A 440 15.84 2.77 -18.44
C ASP A 440 16.95 1.71 -18.61
N ALA A 441 18.03 1.83 -17.84
CA ALA A 441 19.04 0.79 -17.69
C ALA A 441 18.60 -0.39 -16.78
N SER A 442 17.34 -0.42 -16.31
CA SER A 442 16.82 -1.52 -15.48
C SER A 442 16.63 -2.82 -16.27
N ILE A 443 16.88 -3.94 -15.60
CA ILE A 443 16.82 -5.28 -16.23
C ILE A 443 16.15 -6.29 -15.29
N HIS A 444 15.64 -7.40 -15.82
CA HIS A 444 15.16 -8.49 -14.98
C HIS A 444 16.28 -9.00 -14.07
N TRP A 445 16.02 -9.13 -12.76
CA TRP A 445 17.07 -9.32 -11.74
C TRP A 445 17.95 -10.58 -11.94
N ALA A 446 17.43 -11.60 -12.62
CA ALA A 446 18.15 -12.83 -12.93
C ALA A 446 18.87 -12.83 -14.29
N ASP A 447 18.74 -11.77 -15.10
CA ASP A 447 19.33 -11.69 -16.44
C ASP A 447 20.85 -11.41 -16.38
N PRO A 448 21.71 -12.25 -17.02
CA PRO A 448 23.16 -12.10 -16.98
C PRO A 448 23.74 -11.01 -17.91
N THR A 449 22.90 -10.28 -18.65
CA THR A 449 23.36 -9.27 -19.62
C THR A 449 24.18 -8.17 -18.90
N PRO A 450 25.46 -7.98 -19.27
CA PRO A 450 26.33 -7.02 -18.60
C PRO A 450 25.81 -5.59 -18.77
N TRP A 451 26.14 -4.73 -17.82
CA TRP A 451 25.99 -3.28 -17.96
C TRP A 451 27.35 -2.70 -18.28
N VAL A 452 27.66 -2.63 -19.58
CA VAL A 452 28.93 -2.06 -20.06
C VAL A 452 28.85 -0.55 -19.92
N ILE A 453 29.84 0.04 -19.28
CA ILE A 453 29.97 1.49 -19.11
C ILE A 453 30.90 2.04 -20.19
N SER A 454 30.50 3.13 -20.83
CA SER A 454 31.24 3.86 -21.86
C SER A 454 32.60 4.33 -21.37
N GLU A 455 33.62 4.19 -22.22
CA GLU A 455 34.94 4.78 -21.99
C GLU A 455 34.96 6.29 -22.32
N ASP A 456 34.08 6.77 -23.18
CA ASP A 456 34.04 8.19 -23.57
C ASP A 456 33.19 9.03 -22.60
N ASP A 457 32.02 8.52 -22.22
CA ASP A 457 31.05 9.20 -21.33
C ASP A 457 30.43 8.26 -20.26
N PRO A 458 31.23 7.83 -19.27
CA PRO A 458 30.73 7.05 -18.14
C PRO A 458 29.75 7.85 -17.25
N ILE A 459 29.79 9.20 -17.28
CA ILE A 459 28.88 10.04 -16.50
C ILE A 459 27.45 9.89 -17.03
N GLN A 460 27.24 9.92 -18.35
CA GLN A 460 25.88 9.76 -18.89
C GLN A 460 25.31 8.36 -18.63
N ASP A 461 26.12 7.29 -18.67
CA ASP A 461 25.64 5.94 -18.32
C ASP A 461 25.27 5.80 -16.84
N VAL A 462 26.13 6.30 -15.93
CA VAL A 462 25.94 6.14 -14.48
C VAL A 462 24.85 7.06 -13.94
N PHE A 463 24.74 8.30 -14.44
CA PHE A 463 23.76 9.28 -13.96
C PHE A 463 22.47 9.30 -14.79
N GLY A 464 22.53 9.14 -16.11
CA GLY A 464 21.41 9.45 -17.01
C GLY A 464 21.01 10.92 -16.87
N ASP A 465 19.72 11.21 -16.70
CA ASP A 465 19.22 12.57 -16.40
C ASP A 465 19.25 12.94 -14.90
N ARG A 466 19.88 12.13 -14.04
CA ARG A 466 19.80 12.28 -12.56
C ARG A 466 20.92 13.16 -12.00
N ASP A 467 20.59 13.94 -10.96
CA ASP A 467 21.57 14.72 -10.19
C ASP A 467 22.42 13.86 -9.22
N ASP A 468 21.96 12.64 -8.91
CA ASP A 468 22.72 11.71 -8.07
C ASP A 468 22.61 10.23 -8.47
N ALA A 469 23.65 9.47 -8.09
CA ALA A 469 23.76 8.04 -8.28
C ALA A 469 24.22 7.39 -6.96
N ARG A 470 23.50 6.36 -6.50
CA ARG A 470 23.90 5.61 -5.29
C ARG A 470 24.81 4.46 -5.67
N VAL A 471 25.95 4.38 -5.00
CA VAL A 471 26.93 3.31 -5.16
C VAL A 471 27.13 2.54 -3.86
N LEU A 472 27.39 1.24 -3.98
CA LEU A 472 27.99 0.41 -2.94
C LEU A 472 29.48 0.31 -3.27
N LEU A 473 30.33 0.58 -2.28
CA LEU A 473 31.78 0.55 -2.41
C LEU A 473 32.32 -0.81 -1.96
N ALA A 474 33.56 -1.14 -2.33
CA ALA A 474 34.17 -2.43 -2.04
C ALA A 474 34.39 -2.70 -0.54
N ASP A 475 34.46 -1.65 0.29
CA ASP A 475 34.47 -1.72 1.77
C ASP A 475 33.07 -1.99 2.39
N GLY A 476 32.02 -2.11 1.58
CA GLY A 476 30.64 -2.27 2.01
C GLY A 476 29.94 -0.97 2.44
N SER A 477 30.60 0.18 2.34
CA SER A 477 29.97 1.48 2.56
C SER A 477 29.08 1.89 1.37
N VAL A 478 28.12 2.78 1.61
CA VAL A 478 27.13 3.19 0.61
C VAL A 478 27.17 4.70 0.47
N LEU A 479 27.59 5.16 -0.71
CA LEU A 479 27.82 6.56 -1.03
C LEU A 479 26.76 7.07 -2.04
N LEU A 480 26.48 8.36 -2.00
CA LEU A 480 25.59 9.04 -2.94
C LEU A 480 26.43 10.06 -3.74
N LEU A 481 26.87 9.66 -4.94
CA LEU A 481 27.65 10.52 -5.82
C LEU A 481 26.74 11.64 -6.36
N LYS A 482 27.22 12.89 -6.35
CA LYS A 482 26.53 14.04 -6.97
C LYS A 482 27.10 14.33 -8.34
N ARG A 483 26.25 14.50 -9.35
CA ARG A 483 26.68 14.74 -10.75
C ARG A 483 27.56 15.99 -10.87
N ALA A 484 27.22 17.05 -10.14
CA ALA A 484 27.98 18.30 -10.09
C ALA A 484 29.36 18.19 -9.41
N GLU A 485 29.68 17.05 -8.79
CA GLU A 485 30.95 16.77 -8.10
C GLU A 485 31.77 15.67 -8.80
N MET A 486 31.34 15.21 -9.98
CA MET A 486 31.95 14.09 -10.71
C MET A 486 32.25 14.46 -12.16
N ASP A 487 33.38 13.97 -12.65
CA ASP A 487 33.81 14.04 -14.04
C ASP A 487 34.20 12.64 -14.55
N ASN A 488 34.47 12.52 -15.85
CA ASN A 488 34.77 11.23 -16.47
C ASN A 488 36.07 10.60 -15.95
N GLN A 489 37.07 11.38 -15.50
CA GLN A 489 38.32 10.82 -14.96
C GLN A 489 38.10 10.28 -13.54
N LYS A 490 37.46 11.07 -12.67
CA LYS A 490 37.13 10.70 -11.30
C LYS A 490 36.22 9.47 -11.24
N LEU A 491 35.21 9.39 -12.12
CA LEU A 491 34.33 8.23 -12.18
C LEU A 491 35.05 6.96 -12.68
N LYS A 492 35.94 7.07 -13.68
CA LYS A 492 36.78 5.93 -14.14
C LYS A 492 37.69 5.38 -13.03
N ALA A 493 38.33 6.27 -12.27
CA ALA A 493 39.18 5.89 -11.14
C ALA A 493 38.39 5.19 -10.01
N MET A 494 37.10 5.50 -9.85
CA MET A 494 36.22 4.78 -8.92
C MET A 494 35.66 3.46 -9.50
N LEU A 495 35.68 3.25 -10.82
CA LEU A 495 35.22 2.01 -11.45
C LEU A 495 36.31 0.94 -11.55
N THR A 496 37.58 1.32 -11.44
CA THR A 496 38.75 0.43 -11.52
C THR A 496 39.10 -0.19 -10.16
N ILE A 497 39.82 -1.32 -10.19
CA ILE A 497 40.34 -2.00 -8.97
C ILE A 497 41.85 -1.86 -8.79
N ALA A 498 42.54 -1.40 -9.84
CA ALA A 498 43.97 -1.17 -9.90
C ALA A 498 44.27 -0.05 -10.91
N ALA A 499 43.89 1.19 -10.55
CA ALA A 499 44.02 2.38 -11.38
C ALA A 499 45.50 2.79 -11.60
N GLY A 500 46.30 2.76 -10.52
CA GLY A 500 47.77 2.84 -10.55
C GLY A 500 48.39 4.12 -11.12
N ASP A 501 48.37 5.20 -10.34
CA ASP A 501 49.11 6.50 -10.50
C ASP A 501 49.26 7.08 -11.93
#